data_AF-A0A970NDI2-F1
#
_entry.id   AF-A0A970NDI2-F1
#
_cell.length_a   1.000
_cell.length_b   1.000
_cell.length_c   1.000
_cell.angle_alpha   90.00
_cell.angle_beta   90.00
_cell.angle_gamma   90.00
#
_symmetry.space_group_name_H-M   'P 1'
#
loop_
_entity.id
_entity.type
_entity.pdbx_description
1 polymer ?
#
loop_
_entity_poly.entity_id
_entity_poly.type
_entity_poly.pdbx_seq_one_letter_code
_entity_poly.pdbx_strand_id
1 'polypeptide(L)'
;ALLSYELPEGEFVPYKGRFYCWINISPDGMIALPVQTAAFLQLTTGTELLSIRSSNIAFTMGAKGPLLESARNYQGIIDVF
;
A
#
# COMPACT_ATOMS: atom_id res chain seq x y z
N ALA A 1 19.76 6.01 3.00
CA ALA A 1 18.98 4.78 3.08
C ALA A 1 17.96 4.67 1.96
N LEU A 2 16.71 5.16 2.08
CA LEU A 2 15.66 4.89 1.07
C LEU A 2 15.86 5.62 -0.28
N LEU A 3 16.26 6.90 -0.28
CA LEU A 3 16.46 7.68 -1.52
C LEU A 3 17.50 7.06 -2.46
N SER A 4 18.56 6.48 -1.88
CA SER A 4 19.67 5.87 -2.59
C SER A 4 19.58 4.35 -2.67
N TYR A 5 18.44 3.77 -2.27
CA TYR A 5 18.19 2.31 -2.29
C TYR A 5 19.26 1.48 -1.57
N GLU A 6 19.83 2.00 -0.48
CA GLU A 6 20.91 1.33 0.27
C GLU A 6 20.42 0.12 1.09
N LEU A 7 19.11 0.08 1.37
CA LEU A 7 18.48 -1.03 2.07
C LEU A 7 18.00 -2.08 1.07
N PRO A 8 17.88 -3.36 1.45
CA PRO A 8 17.17 -4.35 0.66
C PRO A 8 15.74 -3.91 0.32
N GLU A 9 15.27 -4.31 -0.86
CA GLU A 9 13.92 -4.04 -1.33
C GLU A 9 12.87 -4.63 -0.36
N GLY A 10 11.86 -3.84 0.00
CA GLY A 10 10.81 -4.25 0.93
C GLY A 10 11.23 -4.29 2.41
N GLU A 11 12.48 -3.94 2.75
CA GLU A 11 12.92 -3.84 4.13
C GLU A 11 12.39 -2.56 4.80
N PHE A 12 11.69 -2.73 5.92
CA PHE A 12 11.07 -1.62 6.63
C PHE A 12 12.04 -0.91 7.57
N VAL A 13 12.04 0.42 7.53
CA VAL A 13 12.65 1.28 8.53
C VAL A 13 11.61 2.14 9.25
N PRO A 14 11.71 2.26 10.59
CA PRO A 14 10.85 3.15 11.35
C PRO A 14 11.29 4.61 11.18
N TYR A 15 10.34 5.51 10.96
CA TYR A 15 10.56 6.95 10.98
C TYR A 15 9.29 7.66 11.46
N LYS A 16 9.41 8.47 12.52
CA LYS A 16 8.30 9.25 13.10
C LYS A 16 7.01 8.43 13.32
N GLY A 17 7.15 7.25 13.94
CA GLY A 17 6.00 6.39 14.27
C GLY A 17 5.36 5.66 13.09
N ARG A 18 5.99 5.70 11.91
CA ARG A 18 5.56 4.96 10.71
C ARG A 18 6.70 4.10 10.20
N PHE A 19 6.37 3.11 9.38
CA PHE A 19 7.35 2.27 8.70
C PHE A 19 7.36 2.59 7.22
N TYR A 20 8.55 2.63 6.63
CA TYR A 20 8.76 2.91 5.22
C TYR A 20 9.72 1.89 4.64
N CYS A 21 9.48 1.47 3.40
CA CYS A 21 10.40 0.69 2.59
C CYS A 21 10.36 1.24 1.16
N TRP A 22 11.23 0.74 0.29
CA TRP A 22 11.14 0.97 -1.15
C TRP A 22 10.87 -0.35 -1.86
N ILE A 23 10.10 -0.29 -2.95
CA ILE A 23 9.80 -1.41 -3.85
C ILE A 23 9.76 -0.88 -5.28
N ASN A 24 10.30 -1.66 -6.22
CA ASN A 24 10.22 -1.38 -7.64
C ASN A 24 8.83 -1.68 -8.19
N ILE A 25 8.40 -0.82 -9.11
CA ILE A 25 7.25 -1.10 -9.95
C ILE A 25 7.80 -1.76 -11.21
N SER A 26 7.31 -2.95 -11.54
CA SER A 26 7.72 -3.66 -12.75
C SER A 26 7.28 -2.90 -14.01
N PRO A 27 7.87 -3.18 -15.19
CA PRO A 27 7.51 -2.52 -16.44
C PRO A 27 6.03 -2.62 -16.83
N ASP A 28 5.34 -3.66 -16.36
CA ASP A 28 3.90 -3.89 -16.53
C ASP A 28 3.04 -3.30 -15.39
N GLY A 29 3.64 -2.51 -14.49
CA GLY A 29 2.92 -1.76 -13.46
C GLY A 29 2.58 -2.56 -12.20
N MET A 30 3.22 -3.70 -11.97
CA MET A 30 2.98 -4.52 -10.78
C MET A 30 3.93 -4.16 -9.64
N ILE A 31 3.44 -4.32 -8.40
CA ILE A 31 4.24 -4.26 -7.17
C ILE A 31 4.31 -5.69 -6.63
N ALA A 32 5.48 -6.30 -6.67
CA ALA A 32 5.72 -7.63 -6.11
C ALA A 32 6.26 -7.49 -4.68
N LEU A 33 5.43 -7.81 -3.68
CA LEU A 33 5.86 -7.76 -2.29
C LEU A 33 6.73 -8.99 -1.95
N PRO A 34 7.94 -8.79 -1.38
CA PRO A 34 8.66 -9.89 -0.74
C PRO A 34 7.79 -10.56 0.33
N VAL A 35 7.99 -11.86 0.54
CA VAL A 35 7.17 -12.65 1.48
C VAL A 35 7.22 -12.06 2.89
N GLN A 36 8.39 -11.60 3.34
CA GLN A 36 8.55 -10.99 4.66
C GLN A 36 7.79 -9.66 4.76
N THR A 37 7.79 -8.86 3.70
CA THR A 37 7.06 -7.58 3.62
C THR A 37 5.55 -7.82 3.65
N ALA A 38 5.04 -8.77 2.88
CA ALA A 38 3.63 -9.15 2.90
C ALA A 38 3.21 -9.65 4.29
N ALA A 39 4.02 -10.50 4.92
CA ALA A 39 3.77 -10.99 6.28
C ALA A 39 3.75 -9.85 7.32
N PHE A 40 4.70 -8.91 7.24
CA PHE A 40 4.72 -7.71 8.11
C PHE A 40 3.45 -6.87 7.96
N LEU A 41 2.98 -6.69 6.73
CA LEU A 41 1.74 -5.99 6.40
C LEU A 41 0.48 -6.83 6.71
N GLN A 42 0.63 -8.10 7.08
CA GLN A 42 -0.44 -9.06 7.30
C GLN A 42 -1.31 -9.28 6.06
N LEU A 43 -0.67 -9.34 4.89
CA LEU A 43 -1.30 -9.59 3.61
C LEU A 43 -1.08 -11.03 3.16
N THR A 44 -2.11 -11.60 2.53
CA THR A 44 -2.05 -12.91 1.86
C THR A 44 -2.54 -12.80 0.43
N THR A 45 -2.19 -13.79 -0.40
CA THR A 45 -2.72 -13.90 -1.76
C THR A 45 -4.26 -13.89 -1.73
N GLY A 46 -4.86 -13.05 -2.56
CA GLY A 46 -6.31 -12.84 -2.61
C GLY A 46 -6.84 -11.78 -1.63
N THR A 47 -5.98 -11.14 -0.82
CA THR A 47 -6.41 -9.99 -0.02
C THR A 47 -6.82 -8.83 -0.92
N GLU A 48 -8.06 -8.39 -0.80
CA GLU A 48 -8.55 -7.19 -1.48
C GLU A 48 -8.09 -5.93 -0.74
N LEU A 49 -7.59 -4.95 -1.50
CA LEU A 49 -7.11 -3.67 -0.97
C LEU A 49 -8.03 -2.54 -1.42
N LEU A 50 -8.46 -1.72 -0.46
CA LEU A 50 -9.17 -0.48 -0.74
C LEU A 50 -8.19 0.55 -1.33
N SER A 51 -8.33 0.84 -2.62
CA SER A 51 -7.57 1.92 -3.26
C SER A 51 -8.17 3.27 -2.90
N ILE A 52 -7.36 4.14 -2.29
CA ILE A 52 -7.71 5.52 -1.93
C ILE A 52 -6.79 6.43 -2.74
N ARG A 53 -7.38 7.07 -3.76
CA ARG A 53 -6.68 8.07 -4.57
C ARG A 53 -6.70 9.41 -3.84
N SER A 54 -5.51 9.88 -3.43
CA SER A 54 -5.36 11.14 -2.71
C SER A 54 -4.94 12.26 -3.66
N SER A 55 -3.81 12.09 -4.33
CA SER A 55 -3.20 13.11 -5.17
C SER A 55 -2.61 12.46 -6.41
N ASN A 56 -2.28 13.26 -7.43
CA ASN A 56 -1.67 12.75 -8.66
C ASN A 56 -0.26 12.15 -8.46
N ILE A 57 0.29 12.21 -7.24
CA ILE A 57 1.65 11.73 -6.92
C ILE A 57 1.66 10.56 -5.93
N ALA A 58 0.52 10.24 -5.30
CA ALA A 58 0.44 9.18 -4.32
C ALA A 58 -0.96 8.56 -4.25
N PHE A 59 -1.00 7.24 -4.13
CA PHE A 59 -2.19 6.48 -3.78
C PHE A 59 -1.93 5.67 -2.52
N THR A 60 -2.99 5.48 -1.74
CA THR A 60 -2.96 4.71 -0.50
C THR A 60 -3.76 3.44 -0.71
N MET A 61 -3.28 2.32 -0.18
CA MET A 61 -4.00 1.06 -0.16
C MET A 61 -4.32 0.66 1.27
N GLY A 62 -5.61 0.49 1.57
CA GLY A 62 -6.09 0.05 2.88
C GLY A 62 -6.41 -1.44 2.87
N ALA A 63 -5.87 -2.20 3.83
CA ALA A 63 -6.19 -3.62 4.01
C ALA A 63 -7.13 -3.89 5.21
N LYS A 64 -7.20 -2.95 6.17
CA LYS A 64 -7.98 -3.08 7.41
C LYS A 64 -8.34 -1.72 8.01
N GLY A 65 -9.32 -1.72 8.91
CA GLY A 65 -9.73 -0.54 9.67
C GLY A 65 -11.04 0.09 9.19
N PRO A 66 -11.46 1.20 9.83
CA PRO A 66 -12.81 1.78 9.69
C PRO A 66 -13.13 2.30 8.28
N LEU A 67 -12.12 2.59 7.47
CA LEU A 67 -12.32 3.02 6.08
C LEU A 67 -12.85 1.89 5.20
N LEU A 68 -12.49 0.63 5.45
CA LEU A 68 -13.02 -0.51 4.70
C LEU A 68 -14.51 -0.71 5.01
N GLU A 69 -14.89 -0.61 6.28
CA GLU A 69 -16.30 -0.69 6.70
C GLU A 69 -17.11 0.44 6.08
N SER A 70 -16.57 1.66 6.12
CA SER A 70 -17.21 2.82 5.52
C SER A 70 -17.39 2.66 4.01
N ALA A 71 -16.37 2.15 3.30
CA ALA A 71 -16.44 1.87 1.86
C ALA A 71 -17.49 0.80 1.52
N ARG A 72 -17.58 -0.28 2.31
CA ARG A 72 -18.58 -1.35 2.12
C ARG A 72 -20.01 -0.90 2.38
N ASN A 73 -20.20 0.00 3.34
CA ASN A 73 -21.51 0.51 3.71
C ASN A 73 -21.98 1.68 2.86
N TYR A 74 -21.11 2.24 2.01
CA TYR A 74 -21.45 3.36 1.15
C TYR A 74 -22.33 2.89 -0.02
N GLN A 75 -23.56 3.40 -0.08
CA GLN A 75 -24.54 3.07 -1.14
C GLN A 75 -24.69 4.18 -2.19
N GLY A 76 -23.91 5.26 -2.08
CA GLY A 76 -23.95 6.36 -3.03
C GLY A 76 -23.13 6.08 -4.29
N ILE A 77 -23.03 7.10 -5.16
CA ILE A 77 -22.19 7.08 -6.35
C ILE A 77 -20.95 7.91 -6.07
N ILE A 78 -19.77 7.33 -6.31
CA ILE A 78 -18.52 8.08 -6.33
C ILE A 78 -18.32 8.59 -7.75
N ASP A 79 -18.55 9.88 -7.97
CA ASP A 79 -18.29 10.51 -9.26
C ASP A 79 -16.79 10.45 -9.60
N VAL A 80 -16.49 10.09 -10.85
CA VAL A 80 -15.13 10.07 -11.38
C VAL A 80 -14.93 11.35 -12.19
N PHE A 81 -14.03 12.21 -11.72
CA PHE A 81 -13.65 13.46 -12.38
C PHE A 81 -12.34 13.31 -13.15
#